data_AF-A0A8B7DQ65-F1
#
_entry.id   AF-A0A8B7DQ65-F1
#
_cell.length_a   1.000
_cell.length_b   1.000
_cell.length_c   1.000
_cell.angle_alpha   90.00
_cell.angle_beta   90.00
_cell.angle_gamma   90.00
#
_symmetry.space_group_name_H-M   'P 1'
#
loop_
_entity.id
_entity.type
_entity.pdbx_description
1 polymer ?
#
loop_
_entity_poly.entity_id
_entity_poly.type
_entity_poly.pdbx_seq_one_letter_code
_entity_poly.pdbx_strand_id
1 'polypeptide(L)'
;MIWITFVLLLTLEIKKSSTQEYTEVLSLKNFEVKKGEKVATLLFLSKSFKIDFEFCFTTVGENNNPKKHRTALFRVGPSSPDTCDSKCELMQICKSKYLYAYFEHTKKKGINMILGNCLTGYYKENYLSVNPGCMQFQITQFPVNGTYLSTIKVNNGQLSKFQNKHPEEYQLVDILFSDDEYVSQHGVVTYLSVSNADCCTLSEWTSWGKCSSTCKNVLSVPQQKRIRKCLDRGSNCKGELIEQFQNCNELFFCTGYSEVLSEKTFEVEKGKKWDKVVFLSKSFEINFEFCFTTENNNLEQSLTNLFRIGEKIYGYETCESKYLTAFFGPAKAKGINLKFGQCLSGTYSEKDLSINPGCIRFQIAQRSVKEYYQSIIKVDDVELFNFQNRNPKDLLNVYILFSDDNYASQPGIVKYLNVANADCCTLSNWREWSECSHTCQPDFTVPYQTRRRGCLDTSLSDTCYADSMKEFKNCNEFPCPGINLRTIS
;
A
#
# COMPACT_ATOMS: atom_id res chain seq x y z
N MET A 1 24.60 -70.65 15.52
CA MET A 1 24.61 -69.56 14.54
C MET A 1 23.49 -68.61 14.92
N ILE A 2 23.77 -67.62 15.79
CA ILE A 2 22.78 -66.68 16.34
C ILE A 2 23.28 -65.28 15.98
N TRP A 3 22.52 -64.58 15.14
CA TRP A 3 22.83 -63.22 14.72
C TRP A 3 22.35 -62.24 15.79
N ILE A 4 23.30 -61.53 16.41
CA ILE A 4 23.03 -60.37 17.29
C ILE A 4 23.17 -59.13 16.41
N THR A 5 22.05 -58.46 16.15
CA THR A 5 22.04 -57.18 15.41
C THR A 5 22.25 -56.04 16.42
N PHE A 6 23.44 -55.44 16.40
CA PHE A 6 23.74 -54.21 17.12
C PHE A 6 23.03 -53.03 16.43
N VAL A 7 22.06 -52.42 17.09
CA VAL A 7 21.51 -51.12 16.67
C VAL A 7 22.37 -50.03 17.31
N LEU A 8 23.22 -49.42 16.49
CA LEU A 8 24.08 -48.30 16.86
C LEU A 8 23.22 -47.04 16.99
N LEU A 9 22.96 -46.58 18.23
CA LEU A 9 22.42 -45.24 18.48
C LEU A 9 23.52 -44.21 18.19
N LEU A 10 23.44 -43.57 17.02
CA LEU A 10 24.21 -42.36 16.70
C LEU A 10 23.42 -41.15 17.21
N THR A 11 23.75 -40.67 18.40
CA THR A 11 23.38 -39.32 18.85
C THR A 11 24.18 -38.31 18.04
N LEU A 12 23.56 -37.76 17.00
CA LEU A 12 24.08 -36.62 16.26
C LEU A 12 23.84 -35.36 17.11
N GLU A 13 24.85 -34.93 17.87
CA GLU A 13 24.90 -33.57 18.42
C GLU A 13 25.11 -32.59 17.27
N ILE A 14 24.01 -32.09 16.69
CA ILE A 14 24.06 -30.92 15.81
C ILE A 14 24.33 -29.71 16.71
N LYS A 15 25.61 -29.36 16.86
CA LYS A 15 25.97 -27.98 17.22
C LYS A 15 25.44 -27.09 16.09
N LYS A 16 24.28 -26.48 16.29
CA LYS A 16 23.79 -25.36 15.49
C LYS A 16 24.87 -24.27 15.52
N SER A 17 25.74 -24.26 14.52
CA SER A 17 26.55 -23.10 14.20
C SER A 17 25.56 -22.03 13.78
N SER A 18 25.36 -21.01 14.62
CA SER A 18 24.51 -19.86 14.34
C SER A 18 25.09 -19.08 13.16
N THR A 19 24.78 -19.51 11.94
CA THR A 19 25.05 -18.72 10.74
C THR A 19 24.11 -17.53 10.78
N GLN A 20 24.65 -16.38 11.16
CA GLN A 20 23.93 -15.12 11.17
C GLN A 20 23.58 -14.76 9.72
N GLU A 21 22.29 -14.63 9.42
CA GLU A 21 21.82 -14.19 8.11
C GLU A 21 22.07 -12.68 7.97
N TYR A 22 22.38 -12.25 6.76
CA TYR A 22 22.66 -10.85 6.43
C TYR A 22 21.78 -10.46 5.25
N THR A 23 21.00 -9.39 5.40
CA THR A 23 20.25 -8.79 4.30
C THR A 23 21.12 -7.78 3.55
N GLU A 24 21.32 -7.99 2.26
CA GLU A 24 22.05 -7.09 1.36
C GLU A 24 21.30 -5.76 1.19
N VAL A 25 21.98 -4.64 1.45
CA VAL A 25 21.45 -3.27 1.32
C VAL A 25 22.08 -2.49 0.18
N LEU A 26 23.25 -2.92 -0.32
CA LEU A 26 23.92 -2.35 -1.48
C LEU A 26 24.71 -3.43 -2.20
N SER A 27 24.68 -3.41 -3.53
CA SER A 27 25.43 -4.30 -4.41
C SER A 27 25.88 -3.53 -5.63
N LEU A 28 27.19 -3.32 -5.78
CA LEU A 28 27.78 -2.64 -6.93
C LEU A 28 28.88 -3.51 -7.53
N LYS A 29 29.07 -3.39 -8.84
CA LYS A 29 30.08 -4.13 -9.59
C LYS A 29 30.83 -3.18 -10.51
N ASN A 30 32.15 -3.41 -10.63
CA ASN A 30 33.04 -2.81 -11.61
C ASN A 30 32.93 -1.28 -11.72
N PHE A 31 33.46 -0.57 -10.73
CA PHE A 31 33.62 0.88 -10.82
C PHE A 31 35.07 1.30 -10.57
N GLU A 32 35.49 2.33 -11.30
CA GLU A 32 36.81 2.94 -11.16
C GLU A 32 36.80 3.92 -9.99
N VAL A 33 37.85 3.90 -9.17
CA VAL A 33 37.97 4.79 -8.02
C VAL A 33 38.48 6.16 -8.48
N LYS A 34 37.62 7.18 -8.41
CA LYS A 34 38.00 8.58 -8.69
C LYS A 34 38.06 9.41 -7.42
N LYS A 35 38.91 10.43 -7.44
CA LYS A 35 39.10 11.34 -6.31
C LYS A 35 37.80 12.07 -5.97
N GLY A 36 37.40 12.01 -4.70
CA GLY A 36 36.21 12.70 -4.19
C GLY A 36 34.88 12.13 -4.67
N GLU A 37 34.88 11.06 -5.47
CA GLU A 37 33.66 10.49 -6.01
C GLU A 37 32.99 9.61 -4.95
N LYS A 38 31.79 10.03 -4.53
CA LYS A 38 30.94 9.23 -3.67
C LYS A 38 30.36 8.05 -4.46
N VAL A 39 30.62 6.84 -3.96
CA VAL A 39 30.13 5.61 -4.59
C VAL A 39 28.65 5.40 -4.28
N ALA A 40 28.27 5.53 -3.01
CA ALA A 40 26.89 5.38 -2.57
C ALA A 40 26.64 6.12 -1.25
N THR A 41 25.37 6.44 -0.99
CA THR A 41 24.88 6.81 0.35
C THR A 41 23.90 5.74 0.79
N LEU A 42 24.20 5.05 1.88
CA LEU A 42 23.26 4.15 2.54
C LEU A 42 22.35 4.97 3.45
N LEU A 43 21.03 4.74 3.37
CA LEU A 43 20.09 5.36 4.29
C LEU A 43 20.34 4.92 5.74
N PHE A 44 20.80 3.68 5.93
CA PHE A 44 20.98 3.07 7.23
C PHE A 44 22.07 1.98 7.20
N LEU A 45 22.94 1.97 8.21
CA LEU A 45 23.86 0.87 8.52
C LEU A 45 23.68 0.49 9.98
N SER A 46 23.32 -0.77 10.25
CA SER A 46 23.00 -1.24 11.59
C SER A 46 24.26 -1.41 12.46
N LYS A 47 24.10 -1.67 13.76
CA LYS A 47 25.24 -2.02 14.64
C LYS A 47 25.91 -3.33 14.23
N SER A 48 25.18 -4.22 13.56
CA SER A 48 25.69 -5.48 13.06
C SER A 48 25.70 -5.45 11.53
N PHE A 49 26.87 -5.45 10.92
CA PHE A 49 26.98 -5.30 9.48
C PHE A 49 28.12 -6.12 8.91
N LYS A 50 28.05 -6.36 7.60
CA LYS A 50 29.10 -6.99 6.80
C LYS A 50 29.27 -6.19 5.51
N ILE A 51 30.51 -5.77 5.26
CA ILE A 51 30.92 -5.09 4.03
C ILE A 51 31.96 -6.00 3.37
N ASP A 52 31.63 -6.50 2.19
CA ASP A 52 32.55 -7.26 1.36
C ASP A 52 32.88 -6.43 0.11
N PHE A 53 34.15 -6.33 -0.25
CA PHE A 53 34.51 -5.78 -1.55
C PHE A 53 35.82 -6.36 -2.07
N GLU A 54 36.02 -6.32 -3.37
CA GLU A 54 37.30 -6.66 -3.99
C GLU A 54 37.86 -5.42 -4.67
N PHE A 55 39.10 -5.07 -4.35
CA PHE A 55 39.79 -3.91 -4.88
C PHE A 55 41.08 -4.33 -5.59
N CYS A 56 41.19 -3.95 -6.86
CA CYS A 56 42.33 -4.21 -7.73
C CYS A 56 43.08 -2.92 -8.04
N PHE A 57 44.37 -2.86 -7.73
CA PHE A 57 45.23 -1.71 -8.03
C PHE A 57 46.58 -2.18 -8.58
N THR A 58 47.14 -1.40 -9.52
CA THR A 58 48.35 -1.76 -10.27
C THR A 58 49.61 -1.07 -9.74
N THR A 59 49.49 0.15 -9.25
CA THR A 59 50.57 0.95 -8.66
C THR A 59 50.05 1.63 -7.40
N VAL A 60 50.90 2.10 -6.50
CA VAL A 60 50.48 2.96 -5.37
C VAL A 60 51.01 4.35 -5.59
N GLY A 61 50.09 5.32 -5.63
CA GLY A 61 50.29 6.75 -5.88
C GLY A 61 51.66 7.19 -6.40
N GLU A 62 51.77 7.50 -7.70
CA GLU A 62 53.01 8.00 -8.34
C GLU A 62 53.40 9.44 -7.95
N ASN A 63 52.71 10.08 -7.00
CA ASN A 63 53.00 11.47 -6.67
C ASN A 63 54.26 11.58 -5.81
N ASN A 64 55.32 12.14 -6.42
CA ASN A 64 56.63 12.50 -5.85
C ASN A 64 56.59 13.49 -4.66
N ASN A 65 55.45 13.67 -3.97
CA ASN A 65 55.35 14.56 -2.81
C ASN A 65 55.53 13.76 -1.50
N PRO A 66 56.72 13.80 -0.87
CA PRO A 66 57.02 13.05 0.36
C PRO A 66 56.20 13.48 1.59
N LYS A 67 55.30 14.47 1.45
CA LYS A 67 54.42 14.94 2.52
C LYS A 67 52.99 14.37 2.44
N LYS A 68 52.63 13.63 1.40
CA LYS A 68 51.28 13.05 1.22
C LYS A 68 51.36 11.58 0.84
N HIS A 69 51.77 10.75 1.79
CA HIS A 69 51.94 9.29 1.58
C HIS A 69 50.66 8.47 1.77
N ARG A 70 49.54 9.13 2.11
CA ARG A 70 48.28 8.45 2.38
C ARG A 70 47.33 8.58 1.20
N THR A 71 46.77 7.45 0.83
CA THR A 71 45.78 7.30 -0.21
C THR A 71 44.56 6.63 0.41
N ALA A 72 43.40 7.29 0.40
CA ALA A 72 42.16 6.72 0.92
C ALA A 72 41.78 5.47 0.12
N LEU A 73 41.49 4.37 0.83
CA LEU A 73 40.94 3.15 0.25
C LEU A 73 39.44 3.11 0.45
N PHE A 74 38.96 3.28 1.68
CA PHE A 74 37.54 3.50 1.92
C PHE A 74 37.26 4.28 3.20
N ARG A 75 36.09 4.92 3.24
CA ARG A 75 35.52 5.53 4.44
C ARG A 75 34.05 5.15 4.55
N VAL A 76 33.63 4.78 5.76
CA VAL A 76 32.24 4.50 6.14
C VAL A 76 31.93 5.33 7.37
N GLY A 77 31.06 6.32 7.24
CA GLY A 77 30.66 7.22 8.31
C GLY A 77 29.58 8.22 7.88
N PRO A 78 29.12 9.11 8.79
CA PRO A 78 28.16 10.16 8.46
C PRO A 78 28.70 11.11 7.39
N SER A 79 27.82 11.57 6.51
CA SER A 79 28.11 12.39 5.31
C SER A 79 28.78 13.74 5.58
N SER A 80 28.63 14.29 6.78
CA SER A 80 29.37 15.46 7.25
C SER A 80 30.28 15.03 8.38
N PRO A 81 31.53 14.67 8.09
CA PRO A 81 32.51 14.65 9.13
C PRO A 81 32.78 16.11 9.48
N ASP A 82 32.31 16.56 10.65
CA ASP A 82 33.05 17.58 11.37
C ASP A 82 34.50 17.12 11.29
N THR A 83 35.32 17.89 10.58
CA THR A 83 36.73 17.62 10.37
C THR A 83 37.29 17.21 11.72
N CYS A 84 37.99 16.07 11.76
CA CYS A 84 38.81 15.78 12.91
C CYS A 84 39.72 17.00 13.06
N ASP A 85 39.42 17.85 14.05
CA ASP A 85 40.24 19.01 14.39
C ASP A 85 41.66 18.47 14.43
N SER A 86 42.59 19.09 13.70
CA SER A 86 43.95 18.56 13.46
C SER A 86 44.73 18.29 14.76
N LYS A 87 44.14 18.65 15.91
CA LYS A 87 44.52 18.31 17.28
C LYS A 87 44.18 16.87 17.73
N CYS A 88 43.40 16.10 16.97
CA CYS A 88 43.10 14.69 17.29
C CYS A 88 44.36 13.79 17.26
N GLU A 89 45.44 14.20 16.58
CA GLU A 89 46.69 13.43 16.50
C GLU A 89 47.42 13.31 17.85
N LEU A 90 47.05 14.10 18.87
CA LEU A 90 47.82 14.16 20.12
C LEU A 90 47.08 13.78 21.41
N MET A 91 45.77 13.51 21.43
CA MET A 91 44.93 12.95 22.54
C MET A 91 43.48 13.50 22.42
N GLN A 92 42.35 12.79 22.57
CA GLN A 92 42.05 11.35 22.63
C GLN A 92 40.52 11.08 22.47
N ILE A 93 39.75 11.89 21.70
CA ILE A 93 38.30 11.66 21.52
C ILE A 93 37.86 12.06 20.11
N CYS A 94 37.48 11.10 19.27
CA CYS A 94 36.86 11.40 17.98
C CYS A 94 35.40 11.83 18.19
N LYS A 95 35.01 13.04 17.74
CA LYS A 95 33.59 13.47 17.74
C LYS A 95 32.76 12.65 16.74
N SER A 96 33.35 12.34 15.59
CA SER A 96 32.73 11.58 14.52
C SER A 96 33.19 10.11 14.60
N LYS A 97 32.25 9.17 14.65
CA LYS A 97 32.55 7.74 14.59
C LYS A 97 32.53 7.27 13.15
N TYR A 98 33.69 6.87 12.63
CA TYR A 98 33.83 6.35 11.28
C TYR A 98 34.84 5.20 11.25
N LEU A 99 34.68 4.32 10.28
CA LEU A 99 35.64 3.29 9.90
C LEU A 99 36.35 3.73 8.62
N TYR A 100 37.66 3.56 8.57
CA TYR A 100 38.41 3.92 7.38
C TYR A 100 39.60 2.99 7.13
N ALA A 101 40.03 2.99 5.87
CA ALA A 101 41.27 2.38 5.42
C ALA A 101 42.03 3.36 4.53
N TYR A 102 43.34 3.49 4.75
CA TYR A 102 44.25 4.23 3.87
C TYR A 102 45.42 3.31 3.48
N PHE A 103 45.95 3.45 2.26
CA PHE A 103 47.29 2.97 1.96
C PHE A 103 48.31 4.03 2.36
N GLU A 104 49.36 3.63 3.05
CA GLU A 104 50.52 4.44 3.39
C GLU A 104 51.77 3.79 2.81
N HIS A 105 52.49 4.54 1.97
CA HIS A 105 53.78 4.09 1.46
C HIS A 105 54.89 4.51 2.42
N THR A 106 55.51 3.54 3.11
CA THR A 106 56.64 3.83 4.01
C THR A 106 57.96 3.39 3.36
N LYS A 107 58.99 4.24 3.42
CA LYS A 107 60.31 3.95 2.81
C LYS A 107 60.94 2.61 3.27
N LYS A 108 60.54 2.08 4.43
CA LYS A 108 61.15 0.90 5.05
C LYS A 108 60.31 -0.38 4.95
N LYS A 109 58.98 -0.28 4.74
CA LYS A 109 58.06 -1.43 4.85
C LYS A 109 57.12 -1.58 3.66
N GLY A 110 57.40 -0.93 2.53
CA GLY A 110 56.54 -0.97 1.34
C GLY A 110 55.18 -0.32 1.57
N ILE A 111 54.18 -0.80 0.82
CA ILE A 111 52.79 -0.32 0.91
C ILE A 111 52.15 -0.98 2.14
N ASN A 112 51.72 -0.15 3.08
CA ASN A 112 50.99 -0.59 4.26
C ASN A 112 49.55 -0.12 4.16
N MET A 113 48.58 -1.00 4.33
CA MET A 113 47.21 -0.59 4.59
C MET A 113 47.06 -0.29 6.08
N ILE A 114 46.65 0.93 6.38
CA ILE A 114 46.28 1.40 7.71
C ILE A 114 44.78 1.28 7.86
N LEU A 115 44.35 0.44 8.79
CA LEU A 115 42.95 0.37 9.20
C LEU A 115 42.79 1.10 10.51
N GLY A 116 42.06 2.20 10.45
CA GLY A 116 41.76 2.97 11.63
C GLY A 116 40.28 3.00 11.92
N ASN A 117 40.00 3.17 13.19
CA ASN A 117 38.67 3.14 13.71
C ASN A 117 38.52 4.12 14.87
N CYS A 118 37.51 4.97 14.79
CA CYS A 118 37.10 5.88 15.86
C CYS A 118 35.85 5.38 16.64
N LEU A 119 35.34 4.18 16.36
CA LEU A 119 34.13 3.61 16.99
C LEU A 119 34.23 3.50 18.52
N THR A 120 35.43 3.26 19.06
CA THR A 120 35.67 3.12 20.51
C THR A 120 35.90 4.46 21.21
N GLY A 121 35.89 5.58 20.48
CA GLY A 121 36.34 6.88 20.96
C GLY A 121 37.86 7.07 20.95
N TYR A 122 38.63 5.99 20.77
CA TYR A 122 40.09 6.01 20.72
C TYR A 122 40.61 5.59 19.36
N TYR A 123 41.55 6.37 18.83
CA TYR A 123 42.25 6.09 17.59
C TYR A 123 43.12 4.84 17.71
N LYS A 124 42.87 3.81 16.90
CA LYS A 124 43.73 2.64 16.79
C LYS A 124 43.98 2.29 15.34
N GLU A 125 45.25 2.26 14.95
CA GLU A 125 45.69 1.80 13.63
C GLU A 125 46.21 0.37 13.69
N ASN A 126 45.92 -0.40 12.65
CA ASN A 126 46.62 -1.66 12.36
C ASN A 126 47.23 -1.56 10.97
N TYR A 127 48.46 -2.07 10.83
CA TYR A 127 49.22 -2.03 9.58
C TYR A 127 49.22 -3.41 8.92
N LEU A 128 48.88 -3.47 7.64
CA LEU A 128 49.06 -4.66 6.79
C LEU A 128 49.98 -4.34 5.63
N SER A 129 51.10 -5.06 5.49
CA SER A 129 51.88 -5.01 4.26
C SER A 129 51.08 -5.63 3.12
N VAL A 130 50.91 -4.89 2.02
CA VAL A 130 50.16 -5.34 0.83
C VAL A 130 51.02 -5.16 -0.42
N ASN A 131 50.81 -6.03 -1.41
CA ASN A 131 51.41 -5.92 -2.74
C ASN A 131 50.35 -5.47 -3.74
N PRO A 132 50.74 -4.81 -4.86
CA PRO A 132 49.83 -4.53 -5.96
C PRO A 132 49.13 -5.81 -6.46
N GLY A 133 47.87 -5.67 -6.86
CA GLY A 133 47.01 -6.78 -7.26
C GLY A 133 45.57 -6.61 -6.78
N CYS A 134 44.77 -7.67 -6.93
CA CYS A 134 43.41 -7.75 -6.42
C CYS A 134 43.41 -8.33 -5.00
N MET A 135 42.69 -7.67 -4.10
CA MET A 135 42.50 -8.13 -2.72
C MET A 135 41.03 -8.12 -2.36
N GLN A 136 40.58 -9.17 -1.67
CA GLN A 136 39.23 -9.27 -1.13
C GLN A 136 39.23 -8.77 0.31
N PHE A 137 38.31 -7.87 0.61
CA PHE A 137 38.11 -7.29 1.92
C PHE A 137 36.78 -7.76 2.48
N GLN A 138 36.79 -8.17 3.73
CA GLN A 138 35.59 -8.45 4.49
C GLN A 138 35.68 -7.75 5.84
N ILE A 139 34.76 -6.84 6.08
CA ILE A 139 34.62 -6.11 7.34
C ILE A 139 33.32 -6.57 7.96
N THR A 140 33.37 -7.11 9.17
CA THR A 140 32.17 -7.47 9.91
C THR A 140 32.15 -6.78 11.26
N GLN A 141 30.95 -6.53 11.77
CA GLN A 141 30.72 -6.17 13.17
C GLN A 141 29.51 -6.96 13.66
N PHE A 142 29.62 -7.64 14.79
CA PHE A 142 28.53 -8.44 15.36
C PHE A 142 28.63 -8.51 16.90
N PRO A 143 27.50 -8.70 17.62
CA PRO A 143 27.50 -8.74 19.07
C PRO A 143 28.16 -10.02 19.61
N VAL A 144 29.03 -9.87 20.61
CA VAL A 144 29.70 -10.94 21.34
C VAL A 144 29.77 -10.55 22.83
N ASN A 145 29.12 -11.32 23.70
CA ASN A 145 29.16 -11.16 25.16
C ASN A 145 28.88 -9.71 25.64
N GLY A 146 27.85 -9.06 25.10
CA GLY A 146 27.46 -7.69 25.49
C GLY A 146 28.36 -6.57 24.93
N THR A 147 29.36 -6.90 24.11
CA THR A 147 30.14 -5.96 23.31
C THR A 147 29.95 -6.26 21.83
N TYR A 148 30.46 -5.42 20.93
CA TYR A 148 30.50 -5.77 19.51
C TYR A 148 31.94 -6.12 19.12
N LEU A 149 32.11 -7.21 18.40
CA LEU A 149 33.39 -7.59 17.83
C LEU A 149 33.41 -7.18 16.37
N SER A 150 34.30 -6.26 16.02
CA SER A 150 34.56 -5.94 14.63
C SER A 150 35.76 -6.71 14.13
N THR A 151 35.67 -7.27 12.93
CA THR A 151 36.75 -8.01 12.30
C THR A 151 36.99 -7.50 10.90
N ILE A 152 38.27 -7.47 10.52
CA ILE A 152 38.66 -7.12 9.16
C ILE A 152 39.52 -8.28 8.65
N LYS A 153 39.11 -8.84 7.52
CA LYS A 153 39.82 -9.89 6.81
C LYS A 153 40.25 -9.36 5.46
N VAL A 154 41.45 -9.76 5.05
CA VAL A 154 41.98 -9.50 3.72
C VAL A 154 42.36 -10.84 3.12
N ASN A 155 41.72 -11.17 1.99
CA ASN A 155 41.71 -12.51 1.41
C ASN A 155 41.26 -13.54 2.47
N ASN A 156 41.95 -14.67 2.56
CA ASN A 156 41.68 -15.72 3.57
C ASN A 156 42.30 -15.42 4.95
N GLY A 157 43.01 -14.31 5.10
CA GLY A 157 43.69 -13.93 6.33
C GLY A 157 42.85 -13.01 7.23
N GLN A 158 42.80 -13.30 8.53
CA GLN A 158 42.25 -12.37 9.49
C GLN A 158 43.29 -11.33 9.90
N LEU A 159 43.02 -10.06 9.62
CA LEU A 159 43.97 -8.99 9.83
C LEU A 159 43.84 -8.34 11.20
N SER A 160 42.61 -8.06 11.63
CA SER A 160 42.39 -7.35 12.88
C SER A 160 41.08 -7.76 13.55
N LYS A 161 41.09 -7.66 14.87
CA LYS A 161 39.93 -7.80 15.76
C LYS A 161 39.98 -6.66 16.77
N PHE A 162 38.86 -5.99 16.97
CA PHE A 162 38.73 -5.02 18.05
C PHE A 162 37.33 -5.07 18.64
N GLN A 163 37.24 -4.81 19.95
CA GLN A 163 35.98 -4.69 20.66
C GLN A 163 35.47 -3.27 20.58
N ASN A 164 34.25 -3.11 20.07
CA ASN A 164 33.48 -1.90 20.08
C ASN A 164 32.48 -1.94 21.26
N LYS A 165 32.78 -1.17 22.33
CA LYS A 165 31.92 -1.06 23.51
C LYS A 165 30.78 -0.04 23.34
N HIS A 166 30.86 0.82 22.31
CA HIS A 166 29.89 1.88 22.04
C HIS A 166 29.38 1.81 20.59
N PRO A 167 28.81 0.66 20.19
CA PRO A 167 28.26 0.45 18.84
C PRO A 167 27.09 1.40 18.59
N GLU A 168 27.10 2.06 17.44
CA GLU A 168 26.02 2.93 17.01
C GLU A 168 25.44 2.44 15.68
N GLU A 169 24.19 2.81 15.45
CA GLU A 169 23.57 2.72 14.13
C GLU A 169 23.85 4.02 13.40
N TYR A 170 24.12 3.95 12.11
CA TYR A 170 24.41 5.12 11.30
C TYR A 170 23.27 5.39 10.33
N GLN A 171 22.95 6.66 10.17
CA GLN A 171 22.05 7.16 9.12
C GLN A 171 22.86 7.94 8.10
N LEU A 172 22.45 7.90 6.83
CA LEU A 172 23.10 8.62 5.73
C LEU A 172 24.62 8.35 5.68
N VAL A 173 24.97 7.07 5.53
CA VAL A 173 26.35 6.61 5.50
C VAL A 173 26.90 6.74 4.10
N ASP A 174 27.89 7.61 3.92
CA ASP A 174 28.59 7.70 2.66
C ASP A 174 29.67 6.63 2.57
N ILE A 175 29.71 5.96 1.43
CA ILE A 175 30.77 5.03 1.05
C ILE A 175 31.62 5.74 0.00
N LEU A 176 32.84 6.03 0.40
CA LEU A 176 33.83 6.72 -0.43
C LEU A 176 35.02 5.79 -0.57
N PHE A 177 35.54 5.61 -1.79
CA PHE A 177 36.82 4.92 -2.02
C PHE A 177 37.99 5.90 -2.22
N SER A 178 37.71 7.20 -2.21
CA SER A 178 38.68 8.28 -2.13
C SER A 178 38.01 9.50 -1.50
N ASP A 179 38.72 10.24 -0.64
CA ASP A 179 38.24 11.53 -0.13
C ASP A 179 38.92 12.70 -0.87
N ASP A 180 38.42 13.91 -0.61
CA ASP A 180 38.93 15.14 -1.24
C ASP A 180 40.31 15.55 -0.71
N GLU A 181 40.67 15.10 0.49
CA GLU A 181 41.88 15.51 1.21
C GLU A 181 43.13 14.78 0.68
N TYR A 182 43.00 13.49 0.40
CA TYR A 182 44.07 12.62 -0.08
C TYR A 182 44.03 12.43 -1.60
N VAL A 183 45.12 11.88 -2.16
CA VAL A 183 45.13 11.47 -3.57
C VAL A 183 44.33 10.16 -3.66
N SER A 184 43.61 9.94 -4.75
CA SER A 184 42.90 8.68 -5.00
C SER A 184 43.88 7.57 -5.40
N GLN A 185 43.60 6.33 -4.99
CA GLN A 185 44.33 5.19 -5.53
C GLN A 185 43.77 4.87 -6.90
N HIS A 186 44.61 4.81 -7.93
CA HIS A 186 44.20 4.21 -9.20
C HIS A 186 43.89 2.73 -8.96
N GLY A 187 42.66 2.34 -9.22
CA GLY A 187 42.17 0.99 -9.03
C GLY A 187 40.69 0.84 -9.38
N VAL A 188 40.25 -0.41 -9.42
CA VAL A 188 38.88 -0.81 -9.73
C VAL A 188 38.34 -1.62 -8.57
N VAL A 189 37.11 -1.30 -8.14
CA VAL A 189 36.33 -2.14 -7.24
C VAL A 189 35.47 -3.06 -8.11
N THR A 190 35.75 -4.36 -8.09
CA THR A 190 35.06 -5.34 -8.95
C THR A 190 33.74 -5.80 -8.34
N TYR A 191 33.67 -5.86 -7.01
CA TYR A 191 32.48 -6.17 -6.24
C TYR A 191 32.45 -5.36 -4.96
N LEU A 192 31.30 -4.80 -4.61
CA LEU A 192 31.01 -4.20 -3.30
C LEU A 192 29.62 -4.68 -2.87
N SER A 193 29.54 -5.34 -1.73
CA SER A 193 28.30 -5.66 -1.05
C SER A 193 28.34 -5.10 0.37
N VAL A 194 27.25 -4.44 0.75
CA VAL A 194 27.00 -4.05 2.13
C VAL A 194 25.74 -4.74 2.56
N SER A 195 25.79 -5.37 3.73
CA SER A 195 24.67 -6.10 4.29
C SER A 195 24.55 -5.82 5.79
N ASN A 196 23.32 -5.71 6.27
CA ASN A 196 23.03 -5.64 7.69
C ASN A 196 22.75 -7.05 8.19
N ALA A 197 23.30 -7.41 9.35
CA ALA A 197 22.94 -8.69 9.95
C ALA A 197 21.46 -8.65 10.36
N ASP A 198 20.72 -9.71 10.07
CA ASP A 198 19.31 -9.88 10.44
C ASP A 198 19.23 -10.05 11.96
N CYS A 199 19.29 -8.94 12.67
CA CYS A 199 19.42 -8.89 14.12
C CYS A 199 18.07 -8.66 14.80
N CYS A 200 17.02 -9.27 14.27
CA CYS A 200 15.67 -9.07 14.79
C CYS A 200 15.02 -10.40 15.08
N THR A 201 15.15 -10.87 16.32
CA THR A 201 14.13 -11.78 16.84
C THR A 201 12.84 -10.99 16.94
N LEU A 202 11.92 -11.19 16.01
CA LEU A 202 10.62 -10.55 16.00
C LEU A 202 9.68 -11.32 16.93
N SER A 203 8.82 -10.61 17.64
CA SER A 203 7.73 -11.26 18.37
C SER A 203 6.75 -11.92 17.39
N GLU A 204 5.95 -12.84 17.92
CA GLU A 204 4.71 -13.24 17.26
C GLU A 204 3.85 -11.99 16.94
N TRP A 205 3.06 -12.10 15.87
CA TRP A 205 2.09 -11.08 15.52
C TRP A 205 1.00 -10.96 16.58
N THR A 206 0.54 -9.74 16.83
CA THR A 206 -0.74 -9.55 17.53
C THR A 206 -1.89 -10.11 16.69
N SER A 207 -3.01 -10.39 17.33
CA SER A 207 -4.31 -10.53 16.65
C SER A 207 -4.60 -9.28 15.79
N TRP A 208 -5.41 -9.47 14.76
CA TRP A 208 -5.91 -8.37 13.95
C TRP A 208 -6.75 -7.41 14.81
N GLY A 209 -6.46 -6.12 14.69
CA GLY A 209 -7.26 -5.07 15.31
C GLY A 209 -8.66 -4.96 14.70
N LYS A 210 -9.48 -4.09 15.29
CA LYS A 210 -10.80 -3.75 14.73
C LYS A 210 -10.65 -3.09 13.35
N CYS A 211 -11.65 -3.27 12.48
CA CYS A 211 -11.71 -2.55 11.23
C CYS A 211 -11.73 -1.04 11.47
N SER A 212 -11.05 -0.28 10.62
CA SER A 212 -11.08 1.18 10.64
C SER A 212 -12.49 1.75 10.43
N SER A 213 -13.37 0.99 9.77
CA SER A 213 -14.80 1.28 9.62
C SER A 213 -15.60 -0.02 9.57
N THR A 214 -16.86 0.05 10.01
CA THR A 214 -17.82 -1.07 9.93
C THR A 214 -18.33 -1.29 8.51
N CYS A 215 -18.02 -0.38 7.59
CA CYS A 215 -18.52 -0.38 6.22
C CYS A 215 -17.54 0.34 5.27
N LYS A 216 -17.49 -0.09 4.02
CA LYS A 216 -16.74 0.48 2.92
C LYS A 216 -17.42 1.70 2.34
N ASN A 217 -16.63 2.74 2.12
CA ASN A 217 -17.03 3.89 1.32
C ASN A 217 -16.52 3.70 -0.12
N VAL A 218 -17.10 4.44 -1.08
CA VAL A 218 -16.68 4.36 -2.48
C VAL A 218 -15.19 4.68 -2.66
N LEU A 219 -14.67 5.61 -1.85
CA LEU A 219 -13.30 6.10 -1.92
C LEU A 219 -12.30 5.35 -1.01
N SER A 220 -12.77 4.52 -0.06
CA SER A 220 -11.88 3.84 0.88
C SER A 220 -12.43 2.50 1.36
N VAL A 221 -11.57 1.47 1.29
CA VAL A 221 -11.84 0.15 1.86
C VAL A 221 -11.42 0.16 3.33
N PRO A 222 -12.25 -0.31 4.27
CA PRO A 222 -11.88 -0.41 5.67
C PRO A 222 -10.72 -1.39 5.82
N GLN A 223 -9.83 -1.11 6.77
CA GLN A 223 -8.64 -1.92 7.00
C GLN A 223 -8.52 -2.30 8.46
N GLN A 224 -8.01 -3.50 8.71
CA GLN A 224 -7.53 -3.94 10.02
C GLN A 224 -6.02 -3.88 10.04
N LYS A 225 -5.47 -3.64 11.23
CA LYS A 225 -4.04 -3.55 11.48
C LYS A 225 -3.63 -4.59 12.51
N ARG A 226 -2.52 -5.29 12.28
CA ARG A 226 -1.80 -6.04 13.32
C ARG A 226 -0.35 -5.58 13.39
N ILE A 227 0.27 -5.77 14.55
CA ILE A 227 1.63 -5.32 14.82
C ILE A 227 2.46 -6.43 15.45
N ARG A 228 3.78 -6.38 15.31
CA ARG A 228 4.74 -7.19 16.08
C ARG A 228 5.88 -6.31 16.56
N LYS A 229 6.61 -6.76 17.57
CA LYS A 229 7.69 -5.99 18.21
C LYS A 229 9.04 -6.62 17.94
N CYS A 230 10.07 -5.79 17.91
CA CYS A 230 11.45 -6.23 18.06
C CYS A 230 11.65 -6.73 19.51
N LEU A 231 12.02 -7.99 19.69
CA LEU A 231 12.30 -8.53 21.04
C LEU A 231 13.68 -8.12 21.53
N ASP A 232 14.61 -7.83 20.62
CA ASP A 232 15.97 -7.42 20.96
C ASP A 232 15.98 -5.95 21.39
N ARG A 233 16.32 -5.71 22.67
CA ARG A 233 16.44 -4.36 23.24
C ARG A 233 17.58 -3.60 22.56
N GLY A 234 17.25 -2.80 21.56
CA GLY A 234 18.15 -1.80 20.97
C GLY A 234 18.59 -2.03 19.53
N SER A 235 17.92 -2.92 18.79
CA SER A 235 17.98 -2.98 17.32
C SER A 235 16.72 -2.35 16.71
N ASN A 236 16.90 -1.47 15.72
CA ASN A 236 15.82 -1.02 14.86
C ASN A 236 15.51 -2.13 13.83
N CYS A 237 14.34 -2.79 13.93
CA CYS A 237 13.83 -3.70 12.87
C CYS A 237 13.40 -2.94 11.59
N LYS A 238 14.16 -1.92 11.18
CA LYS A 238 13.89 -1.14 9.98
C LYS A 238 14.18 -2.00 8.76
N GLY A 239 13.13 -2.34 8.01
CA GLY A 239 13.16 -3.21 6.84
C GLY A 239 12.21 -4.41 6.99
N GLU A 240 11.98 -4.87 8.22
CA GLU A 240 10.99 -5.89 8.54
C GLU A 240 9.61 -5.26 8.72
N LEU A 241 8.56 -5.90 8.18
CA LEU A 241 7.18 -5.47 8.38
C LEU A 241 6.82 -5.62 9.87
N ILE A 242 6.86 -4.52 10.62
CA ILE A 242 6.39 -4.43 12.02
C ILE A 242 4.88 -4.13 12.12
N GLU A 243 4.29 -3.70 11.01
CA GLU A 243 2.86 -3.47 10.85
C GLU A 243 2.38 -4.20 9.59
N GLN A 244 1.18 -4.76 9.66
CA GLN A 244 0.51 -5.31 8.50
C GLN A 244 -0.92 -4.81 8.46
N PHE A 245 -1.40 -4.54 7.24
CA PHE A 245 -2.77 -4.13 6.96
C PHE A 245 -3.45 -5.19 6.11
N GLN A 246 -4.73 -5.42 6.36
CA GLN A 246 -5.60 -6.17 5.46
C GLN A 246 -6.92 -5.44 5.32
N ASN A 247 -7.56 -5.56 4.16
CA ASN A 247 -8.90 -5.06 3.97
C ASN A 247 -9.89 -5.87 4.81
N CYS A 248 -10.98 -5.23 5.20
CA CYS A 248 -12.09 -5.88 5.85
C CYS A 248 -13.41 -5.20 5.46
N ASN A 249 -14.53 -5.88 5.70
CA ASN A 249 -15.87 -5.37 5.38
C ASN A 249 -16.04 -4.93 3.91
N GLU A 250 -15.34 -5.58 2.97
CA GLU A 250 -15.30 -5.17 1.55
C GLU A 250 -16.68 -5.20 0.86
N LEU A 251 -17.63 -5.93 1.44
CA LEU A 251 -18.98 -6.15 0.90
C LEU A 251 -20.05 -5.26 1.53
N PHE A 252 -19.72 -4.46 2.56
CA PHE A 252 -20.71 -3.69 3.32
C PHE A 252 -20.55 -2.20 3.06
N PHE A 253 -21.43 -1.56 2.29
CA PHE A 253 -21.36 -0.10 2.05
C PHE A 253 -21.92 0.70 3.22
N CYS A 254 -21.34 1.87 3.51
CA CYS A 254 -21.85 2.72 4.58
C CYS A 254 -23.21 3.33 4.21
N THR A 255 -24.18 3.18 5.12
CA THR A 255 -25.50 3.83 5.02
C THR A 255 -25.36 5.31 5.35
N GLY A 256 -25.99 6.19 4.55
CA GLY A 256 -25.95 7.64 4.74
C GLY A 256 -25.13 8.44 3.72
N TYR A 257 -24.54 7.81 2.70
CA TYR A 257 -24.01 8.55 1.54
C TYR A 257 -25.16 8.93 0.60
N SER A 258 -25.92 9.96 0.97
CA SER A 258 -26.82 10.67 0.05
C SER A 258 -25.99 11.67 -0.75
N GLU A 259 -25.16 11.17 -1.65
CA GLU A 259 -24.60 11.89 -2.80
C GLU A 259 -23.69 10.89 -3.51
N VAL A 260 -24.27 10.12 -4.44
CA VAL A 260 -23.45 9.29 -5.33
C VAL A 260 -22.70 10.22 -6.29
N LEU A 261 -23.37 11.29 -6.73
CA LEU A 261 -22.85 12.36 -7.56
C LEU A 261 -23.63 13.66 -7.25
N SER A 262 -22.91 14.75 -7.02
CA SER A 262 -23.45 16.10 -6.83
C SER A 262 -22.39 17.09 -7.29
N GLU A 263 -22.45 17.45 -8.57
CA GLU A 263 -21.69 18.59 -9.09
C GLU A 263 -22.23 19.12 -10.43
N LYS A 264 -21.58 20.23 -10.85
CA LYS A 264 -22.06 21.30 -11.71
C LYS A 264 -22.59 20.91 -13.08
N THR A 265 -23.49 21.78 -13.53
CA THR A 265 -23.91 22.05 -14.90
C THR A 265 -22.91 21.60 -15.98
N PHE A 266 -23.37 20.84 -16.98
CA PHE A 266 -22.55 20.43 -18.11
C PHE A 266 -23.31 20.46 -19.44
N GLU A 267 -22.57 20.67 -20.52
CA GLU A 267 -23.08 20.61 -21.89
C GLU A 267 -23.13 19.17 -22.39
N VAL A 268 -24.21 18.85 -23.13
CA VAL A 268 -24.42 17.54 -23.72
C VAL A 268 -23.75 17.48 -25.10
N GLU A 269 -22.77 16.59 -25.21
CA GLU A 269 -22.01 16.31 -26.43
C GLU A 269 -22.21 14.84 -26.83
N LYS A 270 -22.18 14.56 -28.14
CA LYS A 270 -22.32 13.20 -28.66
C LYS A 270 -21.22 12.27 -28.11
N GLY A 271 -21.62 11.10 -27.58
CA GLY A 271 -20.70 10.07 -27.09
C GLY A 271 -19.98 10.42 -25.76
N LYS A 272 -20.28 11.56 -25.15
CA LYS A 272 -19.69 11.96 -23.88
C LYS A 272 -20.35 11.19 -22.73
N LYS A 273 -19.62 10.22 -22.18
CA LYS A 273 -20.02 9.50 -20.97
C LYS A 273 -19.80 10.44 -19.78
N TRP A 274 -20.86 10.72 -19.02
CA TRP A 274 -20.77 11.67 -17.92
C TRP A 274 -20.08 11.05 -16.72
N ASP A 275 -20.69 10.01 -16.13
CA ASP A 275 -20.09 9.37 -14.96
C ASP A 275 -20.55 7.92 -14.78
N LYS A 276 -19.78 7.20 -13.98
CA LYS A 276 -20.00 5.81 -13.60
C LYS A 276 -20.45 5.77 -12.13
N VAL A 277 -21.76 5.59 -11.95
CA VAL A 277 -22.35 5.26 -10.65
C VAL A 277 -21.97 3.82 -10.29
N VAL A 278 -21.08 3.67 -9.30
CA VAL A 278 -20.56 2.34 -8.91
C VAL A 278 -21.69 1.40 -8.46
N PHE A 279 -22.70 1.94 -7.79
CA PHE A 279 -23.82 1.18 -7.24
C PHE A 279 -25.11 2.02 -7.20
N LEU A 280 -26.20 1.47 -7.72
CA LEU A 280 -27.55 2.02 -7.61
C LEU A 280 -28.47 0.93 -7.01
N SER A 281 -29.03 1.18 -5.83
CA SER A 281 -29.87 0.19 -5.14
C SER A 281 -31.22 -0.01 -5.83
N LYS A 282 -31.95 -1.06 -5.42
CA LYS A 282 -33.33 -1.29 -5.87
C LYS A 282 -34.28 -0.11 -5.60
N SER A 283 -34.13 0.66 -4.52
CA SER A 283 -34.77 1.97 -4.44
C SER A 283 -33.76 3.08 -4.71
N PHE A 284 -34.09 3.98 -5.62
CA PHE A 284 -33.24 5.10 -5.99
C PHE A 284 -34.07 6.30 -6.41
N GLU A 285 -33.43 7.46 -6.46
CA GLU A 285 -33.98 8.69 -7.00
C GLU A 285 -32.89 9.44 -7.78
N ILE A 286 -33.21 9.81 -9.02
CA ILE A 286 -32.37 10.59 -9.91
C ILE A 286 -33.15 11.83 -10.30
N ASN A 287 -32.57 13.00 -10.00
CA ASN A 287 -33.14 14.30 -10.30
C ASN A 287 -32.17 15.07 -11.18
N PHE A 288 -32.66 15.73 -12.23
CA PHE A 288 -31.86 16.68 -13.01
C PHE A 288 -32.76 17.65 -13.78
N GLU A 289 -32.20 18.77 -14.21
CA GLU A 289 -32.85 19.72 -15.12
C GLU A 289 -32.10 19.72 -16.46
N PHE A 290 -32.81 19.56 -17.57
CA PHE A 290 -32.24 19.63 -18.92
C PHE A 290 -32.75 20.87 -19.65
N CYS A 291 -31.85 21.74 -20.07
CA CYS A 291 -32.15 22.97 -20.80
C CYS A 291 -31.71 22.84 -22.27
N PHE A 292 -32.66 22.91 -23.21
CA PHE A 292 -32.33 22.91 -24.65
C PHE A 292 -31.57 24.20 -25.02
N THR A 293 -30.48 24.07 -25.79
CA THR A 293 -29.73 25.23 -26.30
C THR A 293 -30.11 25.59 -27.73
N THR A 294 -30.47 24.61 -28.56
CA THR A 294 -30.98 24.79 -29.92
C THR A 294 -31.97 23.68 -30.28
N GLU A 295 -32.97 23.96 -31.11
CA GLU A 295 -33.79 22.91 -31.73
C GLU A 295 -32.94 22.19 -32.79
N ASN A 296 -32.81 20.86 -32.66
CA ASN A 296 -32.14 20.08 -33.69
C ASN A 296 -33.14 19.80 -34.83
N ASN A 297 -33.10 20.63 -35.87
CA ASN A 297 -34.03 20.51 -37.01
C ASN A 297 -33.92 19.17 -37.78
N ASN A 298 -32.92 18.33 -37.48
CA ASN A 298 -32.75 16.99 -38.06
C ASN A 298 -33.44 15.86 -37.23
N LEU A 299 -34.32 16.21 -36.29
CA LEU A 299 -35.08 15.24 -35.47
C LEU A 299 -35.97 14.29 -36.30
N GLU A 300 -36.28 14.62 -37.56
CA GLU A 300 -37.11 13.77 -38.44
C GLU A 300 -36.47 12.42 -38.80
N GLN A 301 -35.15 12.25 -38.62
CA GLN A 301 -34.44 11.04 -39.07
C GLN A 301 -33.64 10.28 -38.00
N SER A 302 -33.56 10.76 -36.76
CA SER A 302 -32.76 10.09 -35.73
C SER A 302 -33.37 10.15 -34.34
N LEU A 303 -33.43 8.99 -33.67
CA LEU A 303 -33.62 8.94 -32.22
C LEU A 303 -32.44 9.66 -31.58
N THR A 304 -32.71 10.47 -30.58
CA THR A 304 -31.71 11.24 -29.86
C THR A 304 -31.81 10.90 -28.39
N ASN A 305 -30.84 10.18 -27.85
CA ASN A 305 -30.90 9.76 -26.45
C ASN A 305 -30.84 10.99 -25.52
N LEU A 306 -31.79 11.09 -24.59
CA LEU A 306 -31.80 12.09 -23.53
C LEU A 306 -31.08 11.55 -22.30
N PHE A 307 -31.42 10.34 -21.85
CA PHE A 307 -30.59 9.63 -20.90
C PHE A 307 -30.68 8.11 -21.02
N ARG A 308 -29.63 7.41 -20.57
CA ARG A 308 -29.66 5.95 -20.39
C ARG A 308 -28.99 5.58 -19.07
N ILE A 309 -29.64 4.69 -18.33
CA ILE A 309 -29.23 4.13 -17.04
C ILE A 309 -29.19 2.60 -17.19
N GLY A 310 -28.04 1.96 -17.00
CA GLY A 310 -27.92 0.50 -17.04
C GLY A 310 -26.50 -0.03 -16.85
N GLU A 311 -26.36 -1.34 -16.62
CA GLU A 311 -25.07 -2.02 -16.40
C GLU A 311 -24.27 -2.21 -17.70
N LYS A 312 -24.97 -2.37 -18.84
CA LYS A 312 -24.38 -2.51 -20.18
C LYS A 312 -25.03 -1.54 -21.17
N ILE A 313 -24.20 -0.85 -21.95
CA ILE A 313 -24.63 0.20 -22.89
C ILE A 313 -24.82 -0.36 -24.32
N TYR A 314 -24.29 -1.53 -24.65
CA TYR A 314 -24.31 -2.04 -26.03
C TYR A 314 -25.41 -3.09 -26.26
N GLY A 315 -26.19 -2.92 -27.34
CA GLY A 315 -27.26 -3.82 -27.79
C GLY A 315 -28.67 -3.36 -27.41
N TYR A 316 -29.50 -3.04 -28.40
CA TYR A 316 -30.95 -2.76 -28.24
C TYR A 316 -31.81 -4.03 -28.33
N GLU A 317 -31.20 -5.13 -28.77
CA GLU A 317 -31.95 -6.29 -29.30
C GLU A 317 -32.45 -7.24 -28.22
N THR A 318 -31.90 -7.16 -27.01
CA THR A 318 -32.35 -8.02 -25.91
C THR A 318 -32.54 -7.22 -24.62
N CYS A 319 -33.63 -7.51 -23.92
CA CYS A 319 -33.93 -7.03 -22.57
C CYS A 319 -32.94 -7.53 -21.49
N GLU A 320 -31.85 -8.18 -21.90
CA GLU A 320 -30.81 -8.71 -21.04
C GLU A 320 -30.01 -7.60 -20.35
N SER A 321 -29.85 -6.45 -21.01
CA SER A 321 -29.03 -5.33 -20.55
C SER A 321 -29.68 -4.44 -19.49
N LYS A 322 -30.96 -4.71 -19.13
CA LYS A 322 -31.74 -4.07 -18.05
C LYS A 322 -31.44 -2.59 -17.86
N TYR A 323 -32.07 -1.78 -18.68
CA TYR A 323 -31.86 -0.34 -18.69
C TYR A 323 -33.17 0.42 -18.53
N LEU A 324 -33.04 1.64 -18.02
CA LEU A 324 -34.03 2.70 -18.17
C LEU A 324 -33.45 3.71 -19.16
N THR A 325 -34.21 4.05 -20.19
CA THR A 325 -33.80 5.02 -21.20
C THR A 325 -34.89 6.04 -21.42
N ALA A 326 -34.49 7.27 -21.75
CA ALA A 326 -35.36 8.25 -22.35
C ALA A 326 -34.67 8.81 -23.59
N PHE A 327 -35.42 8.93 -24.68
CA PHE A 327 -34.90 9.42 -25.95
C PHE A 327 -35.94 10.29 -26.64
N PHE A 328 -35.49 11.35 -27.30
CA PHE A 328 -36.30 12.13 -28.22
C PHE A 328 -36.46 11.34 -29.52
N GLY A 329 -37.69 11.23 -30.01
CA GLY A 329 -37.99 10.60 -31.28
C GLY A 329 -38.75 11.53 -32.23
N PRO A 330 -38.81 11.20 -33.53
CA PRO A 330 -39.61 11.94 -34.49
C PRO A 330 -41.08 11.90 -34.04
N ALA A 331 -41.65 13.08 -33.84
CA ALA A 331 -43.03 13.18 -33.41
C ALA A 331 -43.98 12.99 -34.59
N LYS A 332 -45.09 12.26 -34.39
CA LYS A 332 -46.18 12.20 -35.39
C LYS A 332 -46.95 13.53 -35.50
N ALA A 333 -46.77 14.43 -34.53
CA ALA A 333 -47.37 15.77 -34.47
C ALA A 333 -46.27 16.78 -34.10
N LYS A 334 -46.37 18.03 -34.56
CA LYS A 334 -45.34 19.08 -34.34
C LYS A 334 -44.97 19.19 -32.85
N GLY A 335 -43.73 18.85 -32.49
CA GLY A 335 -43.20 18.94 -31.12
C GLY A 335 -42.03 17.97 -30.87
N ILE A 336 -41.36 18.11 -29.73
CA ILE A 336 -40.35 17.14 -29.27
C ILE A 336 -41.09 16.01 -28.55
N ASN A 337 -41.02 14.79 -29.07
CA ASN A 337 -41.59 13.61 -28.40
C ASN A 337 -40.52 12.91 -27.57
N LEU A 338 -40.66 12.95 -26.25
CA LEU A 338 -39.84 12.16 -25.35
C LEU A 338 -40.46 10.77 -25.17
N LYS A 339 -39.67 9.74 -25.46
CA LYS A 339 -40.02 8.33 -25.32
C LYS A 339 -39.22 7.75 -24.17
N PHE A 340 -39.91 7.17 -23.20
CA PHE A 340 -39.25 6.41 -22.13
C PHE A 340 -39.35 4.92 -22.44
N GLY A 341 -38.20 4.27 -22.52
CA GLY A 341 -38.09 2.83 -22.64
C GLY A 341 -37.59 2.26 -21.33
N GLN A 342 -38.16 1.14 -20.90
CA GLN A 342 -37.57 0.37 -19.82
C GLN A 342 -37.49 -1.10 -20.22
N CYS A 343 -36.49 -1.80 -19.71
CA CYS A 343 -36.57 -3.25 -19.66
C CYS A 343 -36.13 -3.82 -18.31
N LEU A 344 -36.87 -3.45 -17.26
CA LEU A 344 -36.65 -3.96 -15.91
C LEU A 344 -37.38 -5.29 -15.66
N SER A 345 -38.54 -5.49 -16.30
CA SER A 345 -39.40 -6.67 -16.15
C SER A 345 -39.33 -7.68 -17.29
N GLY A 346 -38.47 -7.45 -18.29
CA GLY A 346 -38.40 -8.26 -19.52
C GLY A 346 -39.42 -7.86 -20.61
N THR A 347 -40.27 -6.87 -20.34
CA THR A 347 -41.20 -6.27 -21.31
C THR A 347 -40.87 -4.80 -21.53
N TYR A 348 -40.75 -4.39 -22.80
CA TYR A 348 -40.53 -3.01 -23.19
C TYR A 348 -41.86 -2.24 -23.18
N SER A 349 -41.91 -1.11 -22.48
CA SER A 349 -43.04 -0.19 -22.46
C SER A 349 -42.59 1.20 -22.89
N GLU A 350 -43.38 1.87 -23.72
CA GLU A 350 -43.11 3.21 -24.24
C GLU A 350 -44.35 4.11 -24.14
N LYS A 351 -44.15 5.39 -23.86
CA LYS A 351 -45.19 6.41 -23.96
C LYS A 351 -44.56 7.73 -24.40
N ASP A 352 -45.26 8.39 -25.31
CA ASP A 352 -44.86 9.67 -25.89
C ASP A 352 -45.28 10.82 -24.97
N LEU A 353 -44.41 11.81 -24.83
CA LEU A 353 -44.70 13.09 -24.21
C LEU A 353 -44.27 14.22 -25.14
N SER A 354 -45.22 15.07 -25.54
CA SER A 354 -44.91 16.31 -26.23
C SER A 354 -44.45 17.37 -25.22
N ILE A 355 -43.25 17.90 -25.41
CA ILE A 355 -42.66 18.95 -24.58
C ILE A 355 -42.37 20.19 -25.41
N ASN A 356 -42.49 21.36 -24.77
CA ASN A 356 -42.02 22.62 -25.35
C ASN A 356 -40.51 22.79 -25.07
N PRO A 357 -39.76 23.45 -25.96
CA PRO A 357 -38.37 23.82 -25.69
C PRO A 357 -38.26 24.69 -24.44
N GLY A 358 -37.25 24.45 -23.60
CA GLY A 358 -37.05 25.15 -22.34
C GLY A 358 -36.12 24.41 -21.38
N CYS A 359 -36.13 24.79 -20.10
CA CYS A 359 -35.52 23.96 -19.06
C CYS A 359 -36.59 23.06 -18.47
N ILE A 360 -36.33 21.75 -18.46
CA ILE A 360 -37.29 20.72 -18.04
C ILE A 360 -36.68 19.94 -16.88
N ARG A 361 -37.44 19.75 -15.81
CA ARG A 361 -37.02 18.97 -14.65
C ARG A 361 -37.48 17.53 -14.77
N PHE A 362 -36.54 16.61 -14.59
CA PHE A 362 -36.75 15.18 -14.57
C PHE A 362 -36.58 14.66 -13.15
N GLN A 363 -37.55 13.88 -12.70
CA GLN A 363 -37.45 13.07 -11.48
C GLN A 363 -37.73 11.61 -11.85
N ILE A 364 -36.76 10.75 -11.61
CA ILE A 364 -36.86 9.31 -11.85
C ILE A 364 -36.65 8.63 -10.51
N ALA A 365 -37.66 7.92 -10.02
CA ALA A 365 -37.57 7.23 -8.76
C ALA A 365 -37.98 5.76 -8.92
N GLN A 366 -37.38 4.91 -8.12
CA GLN A 366 -37.91 3.57 -7.84
C GLN A 366 -38.00 3.44 -6.31
N ARG A 367 -39.17 3.07 -5.80
CA ARG A 367 -39.44 3.00 -4.36
C ARG A 367 -40.11 1.69 -4.01
N SER A 368 -39.74 1.08 -2.89
CA SER A 368 -40.42 -0.10 -2.35
C SER A 368 -41.86 0.25 -1.94
N VAL A 369 -42.84 -0.51 -2.44
CA VAL A 369 -44.27 -0.38 -2.11
C VAL A 369 -44.82 -1.78 -1.86
N LYS A 370 -44.97 -2.13 -0.57
CA LYS A 370 -45.42 -3.46 -0.12
C LYS A 370 -44.55 -4.60 -0.68
N GLU A 371 -45.07 -5.37 -1.64
CA GLU A 371 -44.43 -6.56 -2.21
C GLU A 371 -43.75 -6.31 -3.57
N TYR A 372 -43.71 -5.06 -4.03
CA TYR A 372 -43.11 -4.70 -5.31
C TYR A 372 -42.41 -3.34 -5.23
N TYR A 373 -41.71 -2.96 -6.29
CA TYR A 373 -41.11 -1.64 -6.40
C TYR A 373 -41.90 -0.82 -7.41
N GLN A 374 -42.25 0.40 -7.06
CA GLN A 374 -42.95 1.33 -7.93
C GLN A 374 -41.91 2.25 -8.56
N SER A 375 -41.83 2.23 -9.88
CA SER A 375 -41.00 3.16 -10.63
C SER A 375 -41.87 4.33 -11.10
N ILE A 376 -41.41 5.53 -10.82
CA ILE A 376 -42.11 6.79 -11.07
C ILE A 376 -41.20 7.67 -11.92
N ILE A 377 -41.74 8.23 -12.99
CA ILE A 377 -41.04 9.23 -13.79
C ILE A 377 -41.92 10.46 -13.85
N LYS A 378 -41.38 11.59 -13.40
CA LYS A 378 -42.03 12.90 -13.50
C LYS A 378 -41.24 13.84 -14.37
N VAL A 379 -41.97 14.70 -15.06
CA VAL A 379 -41.44 15.80 -15.86
C VAL A 379 -42.18 17.06 -15.44
N ASP A 380 -41.44 18.05 -14.94
CA ASP A 380 -41.99 19.28 -14.34
C ASP A 380 -43.13 18.99 -13.34
N ASP A 381 -42.86 18.06 -12.41
CA ASP A 381 -43.77 17.58 -11.37
C ASP A 381 -45.01 16.80 -11.87
N VAL A 382 -45.19 16.67 -13.19
CA VAL A 382 -46.25 15.84 -13.79
C VAL A 382 -45.81 14.39 -13.85
N GLU A 383 -46.54 13.51 -13.18
CA GLU A 383 -46.31 12.07 -13.23
C GLU A 383 -46.70 11.51 -14.60
N LEU A 384 -45.70 11.00 -15.33
CA LEU A 384 -45.89 10.43 -16.65
C LEU A 384 -45.96 8.92 -16.63
N PHE A 385 -45.12 8.32 -15.80
CA PHE A 385 -45.04 6.88 -15.63
C PHE A 385 -45.15 6.53 -14.18
N ASN A 386 -45.92 5.48 -13.97
CA ASN A 386 -46.09 4.84 -12.69
C ASN A 386 -46.35 3.36 -12.95
N PHE A 387 -45.33 2.55 -12.78
CA PHE A 387 -45.44 1.12 -13.06
C PHE A 387 -44.84 0.28 -11.95
N GLN A 388 -45.38 -0.93 -11.85
CA GLN A 388 -44.96 -1.94 -10.90
C GLN A 388 -43.78 -2.74 -11.47
N ASN A 389 -42.65 -2.70 -10.77
CA ASN A 389 -41.48 -3.55 -10.97
C ASN A 389 -41.48 -4.67 -9.92
N ARG A 390 -41.87 -5.89 -10.34
CA ARG A 390 -41.87 -7.09 -9.46
C ARG A 390 -40.52 -7.80 -9.40
N ASN A 391 -39.56 -7.42 -10.24
CA ASN A 391 -38.22 -8.02 -10.27
C ASN A 391 -37.12 -6.95 -10.12
N PRO A 392 -37.17 -6.14 -9.05
CA PRO A 392 -36.18 -5.09 -8.79
C PRO A 392 -34.80 -5.71 -8.59
N LYS A 393 -33.77 -5.09 -9.17
CA LYS A 393 -32.37 -5.50 -8.97
C LYS A 393 -31.53 -4.31 -8.55
N ASP A 394 -30.55 -4.59 -7.69
CA ASP A 394 -29.45 -3.68 -7.47
C ASP A 394 -28.61 -3.67 -8.74
N LEU A 395 -28.16 -2.49 -9.14
CA LEU A 395 -27.38 -2.31 -10.36
C LEU A 395 -25.95 -1.94 -9.99
N LEU A 396 -24.99 -2.61 -10.62
CA LEU A 396 -23.56 -2.34 -10.46
C LEU A 396 -23.00 -1.65 -11.69
N ASN A 397 -22.08 -0.72 -11.49
CA ASN A 397 -21.40 -0.01 -12.59
C ASN A 397 -22.39 0.68 -13.55
N VAL A 398 -23.40 1.34 -12.99
CA VAL A 398 -24.42 2.06 -13.74
C VAL A 398 -23.79 3.25 -14.44
N TYR A 399 -24.00 3.34 -15.76
CA TYR A 399 -23.64 4.53 -16.51
C TYR A 399 -24.86 5.44 -16.62
N ILE A 400 -24.66 6.73 -16.37
CA ILE A 400 -25.65 7.77 -16.70
C ILE A 400 -25.10 8.52 -17.91
N LEU A 401 -25.74 8.29 -19.05
CA LEU A 401 -25.36 8.89 -20.32
C LEU A 401 -26.42 9.88 -20.73
N PHE A 402 -26.05 11.07 -21.19
CA PHE A 402 -26.98 12.02 -21.84
C PHE A 402 -26.90 11.99 -23.38
N SER A 403 -26.02 11.14 -23.91
CA SER A 403 -25.89 10.77 -25.31
C SER A 403 -25.12 9.45 -25.39
N ASP A 404 -25.42 8.61 -26.38
CA ASP A 404 -24.60 7.44 -26.69
C ASP A 404 -23.81 7.64 -27.99
N ASP A 405 -22.91 6.71 -28.29
CA ASP A 405 -22.05 6.78 -29.47
C ASP A 405 -22.82 6.57 -30.79
N ASN A 406 -23.99 5.93 -30.72
CA ASN A 406 -24.73 5.43 -31.88
C ASN A 406 -25.72 6.46 -32.42
N TYR A 407 -26.27 7.31 -31.56
CA TYR A 407 -27.32 8.27 -31.90
C TYR A 407 -26.82 9.71 -31.82
N ALA A 408 -27.54 10.63 -32.47
CA ALA A 408 -27.29 12.04 -32.26
C ALA A 408 -27.59 12.42 -30.80
N SER A 409 -26.96 13.49 -30.31
CA SER A 409 -27.28 14.12 -29.02
C SER A 409 -28.15 15.35 -29.25
N GLN A 410 -29.09 15.60 -28.36
CA GLN A 410 -29.86 16.84 -28.38
C GLN A 410 -29.00 17.91 -27.72
N PRO A 411 -28.63 19.00 -28.43
CA PRO A 411 -27.88 20.08 -27.81
C PRO A 411 -28.63 20.63 -26.61
N GLY A 412 -27.94 20.66 -25.48
CA GLY A 412 -28.52 21.12 -24.22
C GLY A 412 -27.52 21.13 -23.08
N ILE A 413 -28.00 21.62 -21.95
CA ILE A 413 -27.25 21.75 -20.70
C ILE A 413 -28.00 20.97 -19.62
N VAL A 414 -27.33 20.05 -18.95
CA VAL A 414 -27.85 19.36 -17.76
C VAL A 414 -27.41 20.15 -16.53
N LYS A 415 -28.34 20.44 -15.63
CA LYS A 415 -28.12 21.09 -14.33
C LYS A 415 -28.66 20.20 -13.21
N TYR A 416 -28.15 20.42 -12.01
CA TYR A 416 -28.69 19.83 -10.76
C TYR A 416 -28.82 18.31 -10.79
N LEU A 417 -27.92 17.61 -11.46
CA LEU A 417 -27.94 16.15 -11.49
C LEU A 417 -27.58 15.60 -10.11
N ASN A 418 -28.57 15.00 -9.47
CA ASN A 418 -28.47 14.37 -8.17
C ASN A 418 -28.90 12.90 -8.31
N VAL A 419 -28.04 12.01 -7.87
CA VAL A 419 -28.29 10.56 -7.84
C VAL A 419 -28.22 10.10 -6.40
N ALA A 420 -29.35 9.61 -5.89
CA ALA A 420 -29.50 9.13 -4.52
C ALA A 420 -30.04 7.71 -4.50
N ASN A 421 -29.52 6.90 -3.59
CA ASN A 421 -30.15 5.64 -3.21
C ASN A 421 -31.24 5.95 -2.18
N ALA A 422 -32.49 5.56 -2.46
CA ALA A 422 -33.65 5.94 -1.66
C ALA A 422 -33.86 5.05 -0.42
N ASP A 423 -33.11 3.95 -0.30
CA ASP A 423 -33.17 3.02 0.84
C ASP A 423 -32.23 3.42 1.99
N CYS A 424 -32.32 4.65 2.48
CA CYS A 424 -31.68 5.02 3.74
C CYS A 424 -32.73 5.43 4.77
N CYS A 425 -33.26 4.45 5.49
CA CYS A 425 -34.08 4.68 6.67
C CYS A 425 -33.27 5.44 7.72
N THR A 426 -33.89 6.38 8.43
CA THR A 426 -33.35 6.90 9.68
C THR A 426 -33.22 5.73 10.66
N LEU A 427 -31.98 5.30 10.91
CA LEU A 427 -31.72 4.18 11.80
C LEU A 427 -31.83 4.63 13.25
N SER A 428 -32.46 3.81 14.09
CA SER A 428 -32.47 4.04 15.54
C SER A 428 -31.06 3.93 16.12
N ASN A 429 -30.91 4.46 17.33
CA ASN A 429 -29.72 4.20 18.13
C ASN A 429 -29.52 2.70 18.32
N TRP A 430 -28.25 2.29 18.37
CA TRP A 430 -27.90 0.91 18.69
C TRP A 430 -28.42 0.51 20.07
N ARG A 431 -28.95 -0.70 20.18
CA ARG A 431 -29.17 -1.36 21.47
C ARG A 431 -27.82 -1.69 22.11
N GLU A 432 -27.88 -1.93 23.41
CA GLU A 432 -26.75 -2.49 24.16
C GLU A 432 -26.27 -3.82 23.56
N TRP A 433 -25.00 -4.10 23.77
CA TRP A 433 -24.39 -5.38 23.38
C TRP A 433 -25.01 -6.54 24.16
N SER A 434 -25.27 -7.66 23.47
CA SER A 434 -25.65 -8.92 24.09
C SER A 434 -24.54 -9.40 25.03
N GLU A 435 -24.86 -10.35 25.89
CA GLU A 435 -23.83 -11.13 26.57
C GLU A 435 -22.94 -11.84 25.54
N CYS A 436 -21.71 -12.13 25.96
CA CYS A 436 -20.76 -12.85 25.13
C CYS A 436 -21.27 -14.28 24.89
N SER A 437 -21.12 -14.78 23.66
CA SER A 437 -21.61 -16.13 23.33
C SER A 437 -21.00 -17.23 24.20
N HIS A 438 -19.79 -17.01 24.74
CA HIS A 438 -19.12 -17.90 25.69
C HIS A 438 -18.33 -17.08 26.73
N THR A 439 -18.12 -17.65 27.92
CA THR A 439 -17.33 -17.01 28.99
C THR A 439 -15.82 -17.09 28.78
N CYS A 440 -15.36 -17.91 27.85
CA CYS A 440 -13.97 -18.14 27.45
C CYS A 440 -13.97 -18.71 26.02
N GLN A 441 -12.81 -18.75 25.37
CA GLN A 441 -12.66 -19.28 24.02
C GLN A 441 -12.52 -20.82 24.05
N PRO A 442 -13.54 -21.58 23.62
CA PRO A 442 -13.60 -23.02 23.84
C PRO A 442 -12.84 -23.86 22.81
N ASP A 443 -12.15 -23.26 21.82
CA ASP A 443 -11.23 -23.88 20.83
C ASP A 443 -10.76 -22.78 19.83
N PHE A 444 -10.91 -22.99 18.52
CA PHE A 444 -10.68 -22.00 17.44
C PHE A 444 -11.89 -21.08 17.19
N THR A 445 -13.00 -21.26 17.90
CA THR A 445 -14.20 -20.41 17.78
C THR A 445 -14.08 -19.21 18.71
N VAL A 446 -13.95 -18.01 18.12
CA VAL A 446 -13.86 -16.77 18.89
C VAL A 446 -15.25 -16.41 19.43
N PRO A 447 -15.43 -16.26 20.76
CA PRO A 447 -16.70 -15.81 21.30
C PRO A 447 -17.04 -14.41 20.82
N TYR A 448 -18.32 -14.10 20.66
CA TYR A 448 -18.77 -12.81 20.12
C TYR A 448 -20.01 -12.28 20.85
N GLN A 449 -20.13 -10.96 20.90
CA GLN A 449 -21.34 -10.24 21.28
C GLN A 449 -22.04 -9.75 20.02
N THR A 450 -23.35 -9.61 20.10
CA THR A 450 -24.17 -9.02 19.03
C THR A 450 -24.92 -7.81 19.56
N ARG A 451 -25.10 -6.77 18.77
CA ARG A 451 -26.08 -5.72 19.05
C ARG A 451 -26.94 -5.46 17.84
N ARG A 452 -28.10 -4.85 18.07
CA ARG A 452 -29.09 -4.58 17.00
C ARG A 452 -29.58 -3.14 17.05
N ARG A 453 -30.00 -2.60 15.92
CA ARG A 453 -30.77 -1.36 15.82
C ARG A 453 -31.96 -1.58 14.89
N GLY A 454 -33.06 -0.88 15.14
CA GLY A 454 -34.23 -0.84 14.26
C GLY A 454 -34.23 0.41 13.37
N CYS A 455 -35.27 0.56 12.57
CA CYS A 455 -35.53 1.76 11.78
C CYS A 455 -36.59 2.62 12.46
N LEU A 456 -36.37 3.93 12.49
CA LEU A 456 -37.25 4.89 13.18
C LEU A 456 -38.44 5.31 12.32
N ASP A 457 -38.25 5.43 11.00
CA ASP A 457 -39.30 5.85 10.08
C ASP A 457 -39.87 4.64 9.32
N THR A 458 -40.62 3.78 10.02
CA THR A 458 -41.25 2.56 9.46
C THR A 458 -42.64 2.82 8.86
N SER A 459 -42.96 4.04 8.43
CA SER A 459 -44.21 4.26 7.71
C SER A 459 -44.11 3.68 6.29
N LEU A 460 -44.50 2.41 6.16
CA LEU A 460 -44.90 1.67 4.95
C LEU A 460 -43.88 0.82 4.16
N SER A 461 -42.74 0.41 4.73
CA SER A 461 -41.96 -0.72 4.19
C SER A 461 -41.02 -1.33 5.24
N ASP A 462 -41.26 -2.59 5.63
CA ASP A 462 -40.58 -3.29 6.73
C ASP A 462 -39.14 -3.77 6.44
N THR A 463 -38.49 -3.31 5.37
CA THR A 463 -37.17 -3.85 4.98
C THR A 463 -36.07 -2.81 4.95
N CYS A 464 -35.57 -2.47 6.12
CA CYS A 464 -34.19 -2.04 6.25
C CYS A 464 -33.27 -3.24 6.03
N TYR A 465 -32.15 -3.06 5.33
CA TYR A 465 -31.18 -4.13 5.09
C TYR A 465 -30.87 -4.87 6.41
N ALA A 466 -31.22 -6.17 6.49
CA ALA A 466 -31.11 -6.99 7.69
C ALA A 466 -29.67 -7.00 8.27
N ASP A 467 -28.68 -6.81 7.41
CA ASP A 467 -27.27 -6.80 7.76
C ASP A 467 -26.80 -5.46 8.35
N SER A 468 -27.50 -4.36 8.06
CA SER A 468 -27.25 -3.04 8.69
C SER A 468 -27.89 -2.89 10.09
N MET A 469 -28.73 -3.87 10.46
CA MET A 469 -29.46 -3.95 11.72
C MET A 469 -28.77 -4.81 12.79
N LYS A 470 -27.65 -5.48 12.46
CA LYS A 470 -26.90 -6.34 13.38
C LYS A 470 -25.42 -6.04 13.30
N GLU A 471 -24.76 -5.98 14.45
CA GLU A 471 -23.30 -5.83 14.54
C GLU A 471 -22.74 -6.93 15.43
N PHE A 472 -21.53 -7.39 15.12
CA PHE A 472 -20.78 -8.41 15.85
C PHE A 472 -19.46 -7.84 16.34
N LYS A 473 -19.03 -8.22 17.54
CA LYS A 473 -17.65 -7.99 18.01
C LYS A 473 -17.18 -9.19 18.81
N ASN A 474 -15.90 -9.49 18.76
CA ASN A 474 -15.30 -10.52 19.60
C ASN A 474 -15.36 -10.12 21.08
N CYS A 475 -15.39 -11.13 21.96
CA CYS A 475 -15.35 -11.00 23.40
C CYS A 475 -14.68 -12.24 24.01
N ASN A 476 -14.22 -12.13 25.27
CA ASN A 476 -13.67 -13.25 26.05
C ASN A 476 -12.64 -14.12 25.30
N GLU A 477 -11.66 -13.48 24.65
CA GLU A 477 -10.61 -14.13 23.84
C GLU A 477 -9.56 -14.92 24.65
N PHE A 478 -9.83 -15.21 25.93
CA PHE A 478 -8.95 -16.04 26.76
C PHE A 478 -9.35 -17.52 26.65
N PRO A 479 -8.39 -18.45 26.55
CA PRO A 479 -8.67 -19.87 26.43
C PRO A 479 -9.51 -20.38 27.61
N CYS A 480 -10.44 -21.29 27.34
CA CYS A 480 -11.14 -21.98 28.42
C CYS A 480 -10.18 -22.84 29.25
N PRO A 481 -10.31 -22.85 30.59
CA PRO A 481 -9.55 -23.75 31.45
C PRO A 481 -9.74 -25.21 31.00
N GLY A 482 -8.64 -25.94 30.84
CA GLY A 482 -8.68 -27.37 30.45
C GLY A 482 -8.41 -27.65 28.97
N ILE A 483 -8.31 -26.63 28.12
CA ILE A 483 -7.84 -26.80 26.74
C ILE A 483 -6.31 -26.91 26.76
N ASN A 484 -5.81 -28.14 26.85
CA ASN A 484 -4.41 -28.44 26.60
C ASN A 484 -4.15 -28.23 25.10
N LEU A 485 -3.59 -27.07 24.75
CA LEU A 485 -2.97 -26.83 23.45
C LEU A 485 -1.80 -27.81 23.33
N ARG A 486 -2.07 -29.05 22.91
CA ARG A 486 -1.01 -29.99 22.54
C ARG A 486 -0.28 -29.33 21.40
N THR A 487 0.96 -28.93 21.69
CA THR A 487 1.95 -28.45 20.74
C THR A 487 1.91 -29.33 19.50
N ILE A 488 1.41 -28.77 18.41
CA ILE A 488 1.58 -29.33 17.07
C ILE A 488 3.06 -29.11 16.77
N SER A 489 3.87 -30.13 17.08
CA SER A 489 5.30 -30.21 16.78
C SER A 489 5.53 -30.68 15.37
#